data_AF-A0A7X2J2V2-F1
#
_entry.id   AF-A0A7X2J2V2-F1
#
_cell.length_a   1.000
_cell.length_b   1.000
_cell.length_c   1.000
_cell.angle_alpha   90.00
_cell.angle_beta   90.00
_cell.angle_gamma   90.00
#
_symmetry.space_group_name_H-M   'P 1'
#
loop_
_entity.id
_entity.type
_entity.pdbx_description
1 polymer ?
#
loop_
_entity_poly.entity_id
_entity_poly.type
_entity_poly.pdbx_seq_one_letter_code
_entity_poly.pdbx_strand_id
1 'polypeptide(L)'
;MHYETMHPKLEKVIENIELVMVGKRDVAVLSLVALLADGHVLFEDVPGVGKTMMVRALAQSVGADFKRIQFTPDLLPSDVTGVSIYNPKTLEFEYREGPIMGNIVLADEINRTSPKTQSSLLEGMEEGNVTVDGRTREIPKPFFVMATQNPIEHEGTYPLPEAQLDRFLFKLKMGYPTVTEELEILSLAERDRPINRISAVITKEECISMQKEIQNVYADETVKRYIVEIVSKTRRHPSIYLGASPRGSISLLKAAQAYAFVHGRDYIVPDDIQYLAPFTLPHRMILRSEAKFEGNTAADVLNSIVNSTPVPVQRTMSRQ
;
A
#
# COMPACT_ATOMS: atom_id res chain seq x y z
N MET A 1 27.08 -1.02 5.71
CA MET A 1 26.00 -2.01 5.93
C MET A 1 25.93 -2.30 7.41
N HIS A 2 25.15 -1.52 8.16
CA HIS A 2 24.71 -1.99 9.47
C HIS A 2 23.68 -3.08 9.19
N TYR A 3 23.92 -4.31 9.64
CA TYR A 3 22.89 -5.33 9.69
C TYR A 3 21.87 -4.88 10.75
N GLU A 4 20.92 -4.04 10.35
CA GLU A 4 19.77 -3.70 11.20
C GLU A 4 18.98 -4.98 11.42
N THR A 5 18.83 -5.36 12.69
CA THR A 5 18.13 -6.59 13.06
C THR A 5 16.64 -6.33 12.89
N MET A 6 16.01 -6.99 11.91
CA MET A 6 14.57 -6.89 11.71
C MET A 6 13.81 -7.36 12.95
N HIS A 7 12.61 -6.82 13.14
CA HIS A 7 11.75 -7.25 14.24
C HIS A 7 11.44 -8.75 14.09
N PRO A 8 11.77 -9.62 15.08
CA PRO A 8 11.80 -11.08 14.88
C PRO A 8 10.48 -11.70 14.40
N LYS A 9 9.33 -11.18 14.84
CA LYS A 9 8.03 -11.67 14.35
C LYS A 9 7.74 -11.23 12.91
N LEU A 10 8.16 -10.03 12.53
CA LEU A 10 7.88 -9.45 11.21
C LEU A 10 8.84 -10.02 10.16
N GLU A 11 10.07 -10.30 10.55
CA GLU A 11 11.01 -11.08 9.74
C GLU A 11 10.43 -12.44 9.38
N LYS A 12 9.87 -13.19 10.35
CA LYS A 12 9.18 -14.46 10.08
C LYS A 12 7.98 -14.32 9.16
N VAL A 13 7.23 -13.21 9.23
CA VAL A 13 6.12 -12.94 8.30
C VAL A 13 6.67 -12.80 6.87
N ILE A 14 7.78 -12.08 6.68
CA ILE A 14 8.42 -11.89 5.38
C ILE A 14 8.99 -13.21 4.85
N GLU A 15 9.71 -13.97 5.68
CA GLU A 15 10.23 -15.29 5.33
C GLU A 15 9.10 -16.24 4.90
N ASN A 16 7.96 -16.20 5.61
CA ASN A 16 6.78 -17.01 5.27
C ASN A 16 6.20 -16.61 3.90
N ILE A 17 6.21 -15.33 3.53
CA ILE A 17 5.81 -14.87 2.19
C ILE A 17 6.82 -15.34 1.12
N GLU A 18 8.12 -15.31 1.41
CA GLU A 18 9.18 -15.74 0.48
C GLU A 18 9.11 -17.23 0.12
N LEU A 19 8.51 -18.07 0.97
CA LEU A 19 8.25 -19.48 0.65
C LEU A 19 7.36 -19.66 -0.60
N VAL A 20 6.57 -18.65 -0.96
CA VAL A 20 5.63 -18.69 -2.10
C VAL A 20 5.85 -17.57 -3.11
N MET A 21 6.62 -16.54 -2.76
CA MET A 21 6.97 -15.41 -3.61
C MET A 21 8.48 -15.32 -3.80
N VAL A 22 8.97 -15.69 -4.97
CA VAL A 22 10.40 -15.69 -5.30
C VAL A 22 10.87 -14.28 -5.69
N GLY A 23 11.99 -13.82 -5.11
CA GLY A 23 12.66 -12.58 -5.53
C GLY A 23 11.92 -11.28 -5.21
N LYS A 24 10.83 -11.33 -4.43
CA LYS A 24 9.97 -10.16 -4.14
C LYS A 24 10.03 -9.70 -2.69
N ARG A 25 11.19 -9.86 -2.01
CA ARG A 25 11.39 -9.46 -0.61
C ARG A 25 11.04 -8.00 -0.37
N ASP A 26 11.55 -7.08 -1.19
CA ASP A 26 11.32 -5.64 -1.03
C ASP A 26 9.82 -5.30 -1.11
N VAL A 27 9.09 -5.93 -2.04
CA VAL A 27 7.65 -5.74 -2.18
C VAL A 27 6.91 -6.31 -0.97
N ALA A 28 7.35 -7.45 -0.42
CA ALA A 28 6.78 -8.03 0.80
C ALA A 28 7.00 -7.11 2.00
N VAL A 29 8.22 -6.58 2.18
CA VAL A 29 8.57 -5.60 3.22
C VAL A 29 7.70 -4.35 3.10
N LEU A 30 7.65 -3.73 1.91
CA LEU A 30 6.85 -2.52 1.69
C LEU A 30 5.35 -2.76 1.86
N SER A 31 4.84 -3.94 1.48
CA SER A 31 3.43 -4.30 1.70
C SER A 31 3.11 -4.47 3.17
N LEU A 32 4.01 -5.10 3.94
CA LEU A 32 3.89 -5.23 5.38
C LEU A 32 3.98 -3.86 6.08
N VAL A 33 4.90 -3.00 5.65
CA VAL A 33 5.00 -1.61 6.13
C VAL A 33 3.70 -0.85 5.87
N ALA A 34 3.09 -1.01 4.69
CA ALA A 34 1.83 -0.33 4.38
C ALA A 34 0.67 -0.81 5.26
N LEU A 35 0.55 -2.13 5.44
CA LEU A 35 -0.43 -2.73 6.36
C LEU A 35 -0.26 -2.19 7.78
N LEU A 36 0.98 -2.17 8.28
CA LEU A 36 1.29 -1.72 9.64
C LEU A 36 1.18 -0.19 9.83
N ALA A 37 1.32 0.59 8.76
CA ALA A 37 1.11 2.03 8.75
C ALA A 37 -0.36 2.45 8.61
N ASP A 38 -1.29 1.48 8.58
CA ASP A 38 -2.73 1.70 8.32
C ASP A 38 -2.96 2.44 6.99
N GLY A 39 -2.22 2.04 5.96
CA GLY A 39 -2.28 2.61 4.63
C GLY A 39 -2.53 1.54 3.56
N HIS A 40 -2.82 1.97 2.33
CA HIS A 40 -3.15 1.06 1.22
C HIS A 40 -2.07 1.07 0.13
N VAL A 41 -2.03 0.02 -0.70
CA VAL A 41 -1.05 -0.12 -1.78
C VAL A 41 -1.74 -0.10 -3.15
N LEU A 42 -1.16 0.63 -4.09
CA LEU A 42 -1.53 0.62 -5.49
C LEU A 42 -0.42 -0.03 -6.33
N PHE A 43 -0.71 -1.13 -7.01
CA PHE A 43 0.18 -1.73 -7.98
C PHE A 43 -0.09 -1.20 -9.38
N GLU A 44 0.94 -0.64 -10.00
CA GLU A 44 0.93 -0.28 -11.42
C GLU A 44 1.85 -1.26 -12.16
N ASP A 45 1.26 -2.33 -12.71
CA ASP A 45 2.07 -3.36 -13.36
C ASP A 45 1.25 -4.19 -14.33
N VAL A 46 1.96 -4.93 -15.17
CA VAL A 46 1.39 -5.91 -16.10
C VAL A 46 0.70 -7.07 -15.36
N PRO A 47 -0.28 -7.75 -16.01
CA PRO A 47 -0.88 -8.97 -15.48
C PRO A 47 0.16 -10.09 -15.29
N GLY A 48 -0.12 -11.02 -14.38
CA GLY A 48 0.64 -12.28 -14.25
C GLY A 48 1.87 -12.25 -13.35
N VAL A 49 2.28 -11.10 -12.80
CA VAL A 49 3.48 -10.96 -11.94
C VAL A 49 3.31 -11.43 -10.48
N GLY A 50 2.28 -12.24 -10.18
CA GLY A 50 2.09 -12.81 -8.84
C GLY A 50 1.41 -11.91 -7.80
N LYS A 51 0.77 -10.79 -8.21
CA LYS A 51 0.04 -9.87 -7.31
C LYS A 51 -0.93 -10.59 -6.38
N THR A 52 -1.78 -11.45 -6.94
CA THR A 52 -2.75 -12.24 -6.17
C THR A 52 -2.07 -13.15 -5.15
N MET A 53 -0.92 -13.73 -5.50
CA MET A 53 -0.17 -14.59 -4.58
C MET A 53 0.43 -13.79 -3.43
N MET A 54 1.02 -12.61 -3.70
CA MET A 54 1.53 -11.71 -2.66
C MET A 54 0.45 -11.32 -1.66
N VAL A 55 -0.73 -10.88 -2.13
CA VAL A 55 -1.81 -10.43 -1.24
C VAL A 55 -2.33 -11.60 -0.38
N ARG A 56 -2.52 -12.78 -0.99
CA ARG A 56 -2.94 -13.98 -0.26
C ARG A 56 -1.89 -14.43 0.74
N ALA A 57 -0.60 -14.39 0.37
CA ALA A 57 0.50 -14.77 1.24
C ALA A 57 0.58 -13.85 2.46
N LEU A 58 0.44 -12.53 2.25
CA LEU A 58 0.37 -11.56 3.34
C LEU A 58 -0.81 -11.83 4.27
N ALA A 59 -2.03 -11.97 3.71
CA ALA A 59 -3.24 -12.24 4.50
C ALA A 59 -3.12 -13.51 5.35
N GLN A 60 -2.64 -14.59 4.75
CA GLN A 60 -2.44 -15.85 5.45
C GLN A 60 -1.35 -15.76 6.52
N SER A 61 -0.26 -15.03 6.26
CA SER A 61 0.85 -14.84 7.21
C SER A 61 0.44 -14.03 8.44
N VAL A 62 -0.53 -13.13 8.31
CA VAL A 62 -1.05 -12.32 9.43
C VAL A 62 -2.39 -12.82 10.01
N GLY A 63 -2.85 -13.99 9.58
CA GLY A 63 -4.09 -14.59 10.07
C GLY A 63 -5.34 -13.76 9.77
N ALA A 64 -5.34 -13.03 8.64
CA ALA A 64 -6.42 -12.15 8.23
C ALA A 64 -7.24 -12.73 7.07
N ASP A 65 -8.52 -12.38 7.03
CA ASP A 65 -9.41 -12.82 5.96
C ASP A 65 -9.06 -12.13 4.64
N PHE A 66 -8.98 -12.93 3.57
CA PHE A 66 -8.73 -12.46 2.21
C PHE A 66 -10.03 -12.37 1.42
N LYS A 67 -10.26 -11.22 0.77
CA LYS A 67 -11.31 -11.03 -0.22
C LYS A 67 -10.72 -10.50 -1.53
N ARG A 68 -11.36 -10.83 -2.64
CA ARG A 68 -10.97 -10.36 -3.97
C ARG A 68 -12.15 -9.70 -4.65
N ILE A 69 -11.92 -8.54 -5.24
CA ILE A 69 -12.85 -7.79 -6.06
C ILE A 69 -12.21 -7.66 -7.43
N GLN A 70 -12.87 -8.17 -8.45
CA GLN A 70 -12.49 -7.93 -9.83
C GLN A 70 -13.32 -6.76 -10.34
N PHE A 71 -12.68 -5.64 -10.67
CA PHE A 71 -13.37 -4.49 -11.22
C PHE A 71 -13.62 -4.70 -12.70
N THR A 72 -14.88 -4.97 -13.03
CA THR A 72 -15.37 -5.08 -14.41
C THR A 72 -16.21 -3.85 -14.76
N PRO A 73 -16.44 -3.57 -16.06
CA PRO A 73 -17.23 -2.43 -16.49
C PRO A 73 -18.68 -2.42 -15.98
N ASP A 74 -19.23 -3.60 -15.71
CA ASP A 74 -20.59 -3.84 -15.22
C ASP A 74 -20.70 -3.89 -13.69
N LEU A 75 -19.58 -3.85 -12.96
CA LEU A 75 -19.58 -3.91 -11.51
C LEU A 75 -20.32 -2.72 -10.88
N LEU A 76 -21.28 -3.00 -10.02
CA LEU A 76 -22.05 -1.97 -9.32
C LEU A 76 -21.43 -1.64 -7.95
N PRO A 77 -21.66 -0.43 -7.41
CA PRO A 77 -21.22 -0.08 -6.05
C PRO A 77 -21.70 -1.07 -4.98
N SER A 78 -22.93 -1.58 -5.11
CA SER A 78 -23.51 -2.57 -4.20
C SER A 78 -22.79 -3.92 -4.21
N ASP A 79 -22.12 -4.27 -5.31
CA ASP A 79 -21.32 -5.51 -5.38
C ASP A 79 -20.02 -5.38 -4.59
N VAL A 80 -19.58 -4.16 -4.29
CA VAL A 80 -18.42 -3.85 -3.44
C VAL A 80 -18.83 -3.69 -1.98
N THR A 81 -19.84 -2.86 -1.72
CA THR A 81 -20.28 -2.50 -0.36
C THR A 81 -21.25 -3.50 0.26
N GLY A 82 -21.85 -4.38 -0.55
CA GLY A 82 -22.93 -5.27 -0.13
C GLY A 82 -24.31 -4.70 -0.39
N VAL A 83 -25.32 -5.55 -0.22
CA VAL A 83 -26.73 -5.27 -0.57
C VAL A 83 -27.66 -5.86 0.49
N SER A 84 -28.81 -5.22 0.73
CA SER A 84 -29.87 -5.80 1.55
C SER A 84 -30.80 -6.64 0.68
N ILE A 85 -30.90 -7.93 0.99
CA ILE A 85 -31.77 -8.89 0.30
C ILE A 85 -32.97 -9.18 1.19
N TYR A 86 -34.17 -9.06 0.63
CA TYR A 86 -35.39 -9.47 1.33
C TYR A 86 -35.39 -10.99 1.56
N ASN A 87 -35.48 -11.42 2.81
CA ASN A 87 -35.62 -12.82 3.16
C ASN A 87 -37.12 -13.15 3.34
N PRO A 88 -37.73 -13.95 2.44
CA PRO A 88 -39.16 -14.26 2.51
C PRO A 88 -39.56 -15.08 3.74
N LYS A 89 -38.62 -15.73 4.42
CA LYS A 89 -38.89 -16.52 5.64
C LYS A 89 -39.06 -15.63 6.87
N THR A 90 -38.23 -14.60 6.98
CA THR A 90 -38.25 -13.66 8.13
C THR A 90 -39.10 -12.42 7.83
N LEU A 91 -39.45 -12.19 6.55
CA LEU A 91 -40.10 -10.96 6.07
C LEU A 91 -39.26 -9.69 6.35
N GLU A 92 -37.94 -9.87 6.50
CA GLU A 92 -37.00 -8.80 6.82
C GLU A 92 -35.94 -8.66 5.72
N PHE A 93 -35.38 -7.46 5.61
CA PHE A 93 -34.21 -7.22 4.75
C PHE A 93 -32.93 -7.60 5.49
N GLU A 94 -32.26 -8.64 4.98
CA GLU A 94 -30.97 -9.12 5.49
C GLU A 94 -29.83 -8.54 4.66
N TYR A 95 -28.89 -7.88 5.33
CA TYR A 95 -27.70 -7.38 4.67
C TYR A 95 -26.74 -8.53 4.34
N ARG A 96 -26.38 -8.63 3.07
CA ARG A 96 -25.31 -9.48 2.57
C ARG A 96 -24.07 -8.62 2.40
N GLU A 97 -23.07 -8.94 3.20
CA GLU A 97 -21.77 -8.27 3.21
C GLU A 97 -21.11 -8.32 1.84
N GLY A 98 -20.66 -7.15 1.39
CA GLY A 98 -19.80 -7.06 0.22
C GLY A 98 -18.36 -7.48 0.56
N PRO A 99 -17.53 -7.73 -0.47
CA PRO A 99 -16.12 -8.08 -0.30
C PRO A 99 -15.29 -7.01 0.40
N ILE A 100 -15.76 -5.75 0.48
CA ILE A 100 -15.10 -4.71 1.28
C ILE A 100 -15.04 -5.02 2.78
N MET A 101 -15.92 -5.90 3.29
CA MET A 101 -15.93 -6.33 4.69
C MET A 101 -14.83 -7.36 5.03
N GLY A 102 -13.88 -7.60 4.12
CA GLY A 102 -12.68 -8.41 4.41
C GLY A 102 -11.59 -7.61 5.10
N ASN A 103 -10.64 -8.30 5.75
CA ASN A 103 -9.48 -7.66 6.36
C ASN A 103 -8.44 -7.23 5.31
N ILE A 104 -8.11 -8.13 4.38
CA ILE A 104 -7.22 -7.84 3.26
C ILE A 104 -7.97 -8.03 1.95
N VAL A 105 -8.10 -6.94 1.20
CA VAL A 105 -8.86 -6.90 -0.06
C VAL A 105 -7.93 -6.67 -1.23
N LEU A 106 -7.93 -7.59 -2.19
CA LEU A 106 -7.35 -7.37 -3.52
C LEU A 106 -8.40 -6.74 -4.42
N ALA A 107 -8.15 -5.51 -4.87
CA ALA A 107 -8.98 -4.78 -5.82
C ALA A 107 -8.33 -4.80 -7.21
N ASP A 108 -8.63 -5.80 -8.01
CA ASP A 108 -8.01 -5.99 -9.33
C ASP A 108 -8.63 -5.06 -10.38
N GLU A 109 -7.78 -4.38 -11.13
CA GLU A 109 -8.12 -3.55 -12.29
C GLU A 109 -9.12 -2.42 -11.95
N ILE A 110 -8.89 -1.72 -10.83
CA ILE A 110 -9.77 -0.64 -10.33
C ILE A 110 -10.11 0.40 -11.42
N ASN A 111 -9.22 0.60 -12.40
CA ASN A 111 -9.45 1.52 -13.52
C ASN A 111 -10.37 0.98 -14.62
N ARG A 112 -10.95 -0.23 -14.53
CA ARG A 112 -11.88 -0.79 -15.56
C ARG A 112 -13.36 -0.60 -15.25
N THR A 113 -13.71 0.08 -14.15
CA THR A 113 -15.10 0.35 -13.77
C THR A 113 -15.42 1.84 -13.76
N SER A 114 -16.70 2.18 -13.67
CA SER A 114 -17.16 3.57 -13.55
C SER A 114 -16.60 4.29 -12.31
N PRO A 115 -16.38 5.61 -12.36
CA PRO A 115 -15.94 6.39 -11.19
C PRO A 115 -16.82 6.21 -9.96
N LYS A 116 -18.14 5.98 -10.13
CA LYS A 116 -19.06 5.76 -9.02
C LYS A 116 -18.76 4.46 -8.26
N THR A 117 -18.43 3.39 -8.97
CA THR A 117 -18.05 2.11 -8.36
C THR A 117 -16.66 2.21 -7.72
N GLN A 118 -15.71 2.90 -8.35
CA GLN A 118 -14.41 3.20 -7.74
C GLN A 118 -14.56 3.91 -6.39
N SER A 119 -15.38 4.97 -6.35
CA SER A 119 -15.63 5.75 -5.13
C SER A 119 -16.15 4.88 -3.99
N SER A 120 -16.98 3.87 -4.25
CA SER A 120 -17.52 3.01 -3.19
C SER A 120 -16.45 2.26 -2.39
N LEU A 121 -15.36 1.83 -3.04
CA LEU A 121 -14.21 1.24 -2.35
C LEU A 121 -13.37 2.31 -1.65
N LEU A 122 -13.12 3.43 -2.34
CA LEU A 122 -12.20 4.48 -1.89
C LEU A 122 -12.78 5.31 -0.72
N GLU A 123 -14.09 5.43 -0.62
CA GLU A 123 -14.80 5.99 0.53
C GLU A 123 -14.64 5.07 1.74
N GLY A 124 -14.86 3.75 1.57
CA GLY A 124 -14.63 2.78 2.64
C GLY A 124 -13.18 2.75 3.14
N MET A 125 -12.21 2.96 2.24
CA MET A 125 -10.79 3.11 2.60
C MET A 125 -10.51 4.34 3.48
N GLU A 126 -11.16 5.47 3.21
CA GLU A 126 -10.92 6.71 3.98
C GLU A 126 -11.72 6.74 5.29
N GLU A 127 -12.97 6.26 5.27
CA GLU A 127 -13.89 6.38 6.40
C GLU A 127 -13.85 5.19 7.38
N GLY A 128 -13.33 4.04 6.94
CA GLY A 128 -13.30 2.81 7.74
C GLY A 128 -14.69 2.21 8.01
N ASN A 129 -15.71 2.68 7.31
CA ASN A 129 -17.08 2.22 7.39
C ASN A 129 -17.76 2.35 6.02
N VAL A 130 -18.90 1.67 5.84
CA VAL A 130 -19.75 1.81 4.65
C VAL A 130 -21.19 2.01 5.07
N THR A 131 -21.93 2.81 4.30
CA THR A 131 -23.36 3.04 4.53
C THR A 131 -24.18 2.39 3.43
N VAL A 132 -25.02 1.42 3.81
CA VAL A 132 -25.94 0.71 2.90
C VAL A 132 -27.35 0.85 3.45
N ASP A 133 -28.28 1.31 2.60
CA ASP A 133 -29.69 1.55 2.94
C ASP A 133 -29.89 2.42 4.21
N GLY A 134 -29.05 3.46 4.35
CA GLY A 134 -29.09 4.38 5.49
C GLY A 134 -28.54 3.83 6.80
N ARG A 135 -27.96 2.62 6.81
CA ARG A 135 -27.29 2.03 7.98
C ARG A 135 -25.79 1.97 7.75
N THR A 136 -25.05 2.67 8.61
CA THR A 136 -23.58 2.66 8.64
C THR A 136 -23.06 1.39 9.31
N ARG A 137 -22.03 0.79 8.72
CA ARG A 137 -21.42 -0.48 9.14
C ARG A 137 -19.91 -0.32 9.16
N GLU A 138 -19.29 -0.60 10.30
CA GLU A 138 -17.83 -0.53 10.43
C GLU A 138 -17.15 -1.68 9.69
N ILE A 139 -16.05 -1.36 9.00
CA ILE A 139 -15.24 -2.37 8.31
C ILE A 139 -14.34 -3.08 9.35
N PRO A 140 -14.23 -4.42 9.30
CA PRO A 140 -13.38 -5.17 10.23
C PRO A 140 -11.91 -4.75 10.16
N LYS A 141 -11.25 -4.66 11.32
CA LYS A 141 -9.82 -4.33 11.43
C LYS A 141 -8.95 -5.59 11.58
N PRO A 142 -7.70 -5.59 11.09
CA PRO A 142 -7.11 -4.55 10.23
C PRO A 142 -7.81 -4.52 8.86
N PHE A 143 -7.86 -3.35 8.23
CA PHE A 143 -8.43 -3.17 6.89
C PHE A 143 -7.35 -2.69 5.92
N PHE A 144 -7.01 -3.51 4.95
CA PHE A 144 -5.93 -3.27 4.00
C PHE A 144 -6.38 -3.57 2.58
N VAL A 145 -6.04 -2.67 1.67
CA VAL A 145 -6.44 -2.75 0.27
C VAL A 145 -5.18 -2.71 -0.58
N MET A 146 -5.05 -3.72 -1.43
CA MET A 146 -4.04 -3.77 -2.48
C MET A 146 -4.78 -3.67 -3.81
N ALA A 147 -4.76 -2.49 -4.42
CA ALA A 147 -5.41 -2.24 -5.69
C ALA A 147 -4.44 -2.43 -6.85
N THR A 148 -4.94 -2.84 -8.02
CA THR A 148 -4.13 -2.95 -9.23
C THR A 148 -4.71 -2.09 -10.34
N GLN A 149 -3.84 -1.43 -11.09
CA GLN A 149 -4.20 -0.69 -12.31
C GLN A 149 -3.49 -1.29 -13.51
N ASN A 150 -4.21 -1.42 -14.62
CA ASN A 150 -3.62 -1.78 -15.90
C ASN A 150 -3.24 -0.50 -16.66
N PRO A 151 -1.94 -0.24 -16.92
CA PRO A 151 -1.50 0.99 -17.58
C PRO A 151 -1.64 0.97 -19.11
N ILE A 152 -1.94 -0.18 -19.73
CA ILE A 152 -1.83 -0.38 -21.20
C ILE A 152 -3.19 -0.24 -21.92
N GLU A 153 -4.30 -0.55 -21.26
CA GLU A 153 -5.63 -0.53 -21.88
C GLU A 153 -6.21 0.90 -21.88
N HIS A 154 -6.24 1.54 -23.05
CA HIS A 154 -6.82 2.89 -23.21
C HIS A 154 -8.33 2.88 -23.49
N GLU A 155 -8.88 1.78 -24.01
CA GLU A 155 -10.33 1.65 -24.25
C GLU A 155 -11.02 1.05 -23.02
N GLY A 156 -12.07 1.74 -22.54
CA GLY A 156 -12.90 1.24 -21.44
C GLY A 156 -12.28 1.38 -20.05
N THR A 157 -11.21 2.18 -19.90
CA THR A 157 -10.61 2.49 -18.60
C THR A 157 -10.92 3.92 -18.14
N TYR A 158 -11.13 4.06 -16.83
CA TYR A 158 -11.38 5.29 -16.11
C TYR A 158 -10.20 5.51 -15.13
N PRO A 159 -9.25 6.42 -15.44
CA PRO A 159 -8.12 6.66 -14.56
C PRO A 159 -8.60 7.19 -13.21
N LEU A 160 -7.92 6.80 -12.13
CA LEU A 160 -8.22 7.36 -10.82
C LEU A 160 -7.82 8.84 -10.78
N PRO A 161 -8.74 9.73 -10.37
CA PRO A 161 -8.39 11.11 -10.08
C PRO A 161 -7.28 11.20 -9.03
N GLU A 162 -6.53 12.28 -9.04
CA GLU A 162 -5.37 12.49 -8.19
C GLU A 162 -5.77 12.56 -6.71
N ALA A 163 -6.95 13.11 -6.42
CA ALA A 163 -7.55 13.08 -5.09
C ALA A 163 -7.81 11.65 -4.59
N GLN A 164 -8.06 10.70 -5.49
CA GLN A 164 -8.26 9.28 -5.16
C GLN A 164 -6.92 8.56 -5.00
N LEU A 165 -5.95 8.84 -5.89
CA LEU A 165 -4.59 8.30 -5.77
C LEU A 165 -3.94 8.68 -4.42
N ASP A 166 -4.20 9.88 -3.91
CA ASP A 166 -3.65 10.36 -2.63
C ASP A 166 -4.04 9.49 -1.42
N ARG A 167 -5.09 8.66 -1.53
CA ARG A 167 -5.52 7.70 -0.49
C ARG A 167 -4.62 6.47 -0.37
N PHE A 168 -3.80 6.17 -1.37
CA PHE A 168 -2.84 5.07 -1.31
C PHE A 168 -1.54 5.53 -0.67
N LEU A 169 -1.05 4.78 0.32
CA LEU A 169 0.23 5.06 0.97
C LEU A 169 1.36 4.92 -0.04
N PHE A 170 1.43 3.75 -0.69
CA PHE A 170 2.46 3.43 -1.67
C PHE A 170 1.87 3.16 -3.05
N LYS A 171 2.63 3.57 -4.07
CA LYS A 171 2.50 3.06 -5.43
C LYS A 171 3.71 2.17 -5.74
N LEU A 172 3.46 0.87 -5.89
CA LEU A 172 4.50 -0.15 -6.05
C LEU A 172 4.47 -0.77 -7.46
N LYS A 173 5.62 -1.32 -7.85
CA LYS A 173 5.80 -2.14 -9.06
C LYS A 173 6.42 -3.46 -8.62
N MET A 174 5.95 -4.58 -9.17
CA MET A 174 6.54 -5.90 -8.94
C MET A 174 7.63 -6.20 -9.98
N GLY A 175 7.41 -5.81 -11.24
CA GLY A 175 8.26 -6.16 -12.36
C GLY A 175 8.25 -7.65 -12.69
N TYR A 176 8.69 -7.99 -13.90
CA TYR A 176 8.95 -9.38 -14.26
C TYR A 176 10.04 -9.99 -13.37
N PRO A 177 9.93 -11.29 -13.03
CA PRO A 177 11.02 -11.99 -12.38
C PRO A 177 12.26 -12.01 -13.27
N THR A 178 13.44 -12.12 -12.66
CA THR A 178 14.66 -12.46 -13.40
C THR A 178 14.58 -13.89 -13.92
N VAL A 179 15.42 -14.25 -14.91
CA VAL A 179 15.45 -15.62 -15.45
C VAL A 179 15.64 -16.67 -14.35
N THR A 180 16.50 -16.38 -13.36
CA THR A 180 16.74 -17.27 -12.22
C THR A 180 15.51 -17.38 -11.31
N GLU A 181 14.85 -16.26 -11.02
CA GLU A 181 13.61 -16.26 -10.22
C GLU A 181 12.47 -16.98 -10.94
N GLU A 182 12.37 -16.83 -12.27
CA GLU A 182 11.34 -17.47 -13.08
C GLU A 182 11.52 -19.00 -13.12
N LEU A 183 12.76 -19.48 -13.21
CA LEU A 183 13.07 -20.92 -13.08
C LEU A 183 12.68 -21.49 -11.71
N GLU A 184 12.91 -20.73 -10.64
CA GLU A 184 12.48 -21.11 -9.29
C GLU A 184 10.95 -21.12 -9.17
N ILE A 185 10.26 -20.14 -9.77
CA ILE A 185 8.79 -20.11 -9.83
C ILE A 185 8.25 -21.36 -10.54
N LEU A 186 8.83 -21.75 -11.68
CA LEU A 186 8.46 -22.98 -12.38
C LEU A 186 8.67 -24.21 -11.49
N SER A 187 9.82 -24.29 -10.82
CA SER A 187 10.15 -25.40 -9.90
C SER A 187 9.19 -25.47 -8.69
N LEU A 188 8.69 -24.33 -8.23
CA LEU A 188 7.67 -24.26 -7.17
C LEU A 188 6.28 -24.68 -7.68
N ALA A 189 5.94 -24.31 -8.92
CA ALA A 189 4.66 -24.63 -9.55
C ALA A 189 4.49 -26.11 -9.92
N GLU A 190 5.60 -26.82 -10.20
CA GLU A 190 5.59 -28.28 -10.40
C GLU A 190 5.21 -29.07 -9.14
N ARG A 191 5.36 -28.45 -7.97
CA ARG A 191 5.00 -29.04 -6.68
C ARG A 191 3.59 -28.59 -6.27
N ASP A 192 3.01 -29.23 -5.25
CA ASP A 192 1.67 -28.86 -4.74
C ASP A 192 1.54 -27.35 -4.43
N ARG A 193 0.31 -26.81 -4.50
CA ARG A 193 0.00 -25.37 -4.47
C ARG A 193 0.82 -24.64 -3.39
N PRO A 194 1.74 -23.74 -3.76
CA PRO A 194 2.67 -23.11 -2.81
C PRO A 194 1.99 -22.49 -1.59
N ILE A 195 0.82 -21.88 -1.80
CA ILE A 195 0.03 -21.21 -0.75
C ILE A 195 -0.44 -22.15 0.38
N ASN A 196 -0.52 -23.46 0.15
CA ASN A 196 -0.89 -24.42 1.18
C ASN A 196 0.25 -24.69 2.19
N ARG A 197 1.47 -24.22 1.90
CA ARG A 197 2.65 -24.43 2.75
C ARG A 197 2.80 -23.39 3.85
N ILE A 198 2.14 -22.25 3.71
CA ILE A 198 2.27 -21.15 4.66
C ILE A 198 1.14 -21.21 5.68
N SER A 199 1.42 -20.77 6.89
CA SER A 199 0.42 -20.65 7.96
C SER A 199 0.55 -19.28 8.62
N ALA A 200 -0.44 -18.93 9.46
CA ALA A 200 -0.39 -17.67 10.19
C ALA A 200 0.82 -17.64 11.13
N VAL A 201 1.65 -16.62 10.95
CA VAL A 201 2.83 -16.34 11.79
C VAL A 201 2.43 -15.43 12.95
N ILE A 202 1.54 -14.46 12.67
CA ILE A 202 0.91 -13.60 13.67
C ILE A 202 -0.61 -13.64 13.50
N THR A 203 -1.31 -13.24 14.55
CA THR A 203 -2.77 -13.05 14.54
C THR A 203 -3.17 -11.65 14.09
N LYS A 204 -4.43 -11.48 13.68
CA LYS A 204 -4.99 -10.17 13.36
C LYS A 204 -4.96 -9.22 14.57
N GLU A 205 -5.17 -9.73 15.79
CA GLU A 205 -5.10 -8.95 17.03
C GLU A 205 -3.69 -8.46 17.31
N GLU A 206 -2.67 -9.31 17.09
CA GLU A 206 -1.26 -8.90 17.19
C GLU A 206 -0.91 -7.85 16.14
N CYS A 207 -1.41 -7.99 14.90
CA CYS A 207 -1.22 -6.97 13.86
C CYS A 207 -1.79 -5.61 14.29
N ILE A 208 -2.99 -5.59 14.87
CA ILE A 208 -3.62 -4.36 15.40
C ILE A 208 -2.82 -3.78 16.58
N SER A 209 -2.26 -4.64 17.45
CA SER A 209 -1.37 -4.18 18.54
C SER A 209 -0.14 -3.47 17.98
N MET A 210 0.52 -4.09 17.00
CA MET A 210 1.70 -3.52 16.35
C MET A 210 1.38 -2.19 15.65
N GLN A 211 0.23 -2.07 14.98
CA GLN A 211 -0.23 -0.79 14.39
C GLN A 211 -0.32 0.32 15.44
N LYS A 212 -0.72 0.01 16.69
CA LYS A 212 -0.77 0.98 17.79
C LYS A 212 0.61 1.30 18.35
N GLU A 213 1.47 0.30 18.47
CA GLU A 213 2.85 0.46 18.95
C GLU A 213 3.66 1.38 18.01
N ILE A 214 3.49 1.23 16.70
CA ILE A 214 4.15 2.03 15.67
C ILE A 214 3.88 3.53 15.82
N GLN A 215 2.70 3.92 16.33
CA GLN A 215 2.37 5.33 16.56
C GLN A 215 3.29 5.99 17.60
N ASN A 216 3.95 5.19 18.44
CA ASN A 216 4.89 5.65 19.46
C ASN A 216 6.35 5.68 18.97
N VAL A 217 6.63 5.23 17.74
CA VAL A 217 7.98 5.31 17.16
C VAL A 217 8.39 6.77 17.04
N TYR A 218 9.53 7.11 17.63
CA TYR A 218 9.98 8.48 17.79
C TYR A 218 10.41 9.11 16.46
N ALA A 219 9.80 10.25 16.15
CA ALA A 219 10.20 11.10 15.05
C ALA A 219 10.79 12.41 15.59
N ASP A 220 12.10 12.57 15.47
CA ASP A 220 12.79 13.79 15.86
C ASP A 220 12.33 14.99 14.99
N GLU A 221 12.36 16.19 15.56
CA GLU A 221 12.00 17.42 14.85
C GLU A 221 12.86 17.67 13.60
N THR A 222 14.12 17.25 13.59
CA THR A 222 15.00 17.34 12.42
C THR A 222 14.52 16.46 11.27
N VAL A 223 14.04 15.25 11.57
CA VAL A 223 13.45 14.34 10.57
C VAL A 223 12.12 14.89 10.04
N LYS A 224 11.26 15.42 10.92
CA LYS A 224 10.01 16.07 10.49
C LYS A 224 10.29 17.26 9.57
N ARG A 225 11.29 18.09 9.90
CA ARG A 225 11.73 19.20 9.03
C ARG A 225 12.25 18.70 7.69
N TYR A 226 13.01 17.62 7.68
CA TYR A 226 13.51 17.00 6.45
C TYR A 226 12.36 16.53 5.53
N ILE A 227 11.35 15.85 6.10
CA ILE A 227 10.12 15.47 5.36
C ILE A 227 9.43 16.71 4.76
N VAL A 228 9.24 17.76 5.57
CA VAL A 228 8.61 19.00 5.12
C VAL A 228 9.43 19.68 4.01
N GLU A 229 10.75 19.66 4.11
CA GLU A 229 11.63 20.24 3.09
C GLU A 229 11.51 19.51 1.75
N ILE A 230 11.58 18.17 1.75
CA ILE A 230 11.38 17.35 0.55
C ILE A 230 10.03 17.67 -0.09
N VAL A 231 8.95 17.59 0.69
CA VAL A 231 7.60 17.84 0.18
C VAL A 231 7.45 19.29 -0.31
N SER A 232 8.01 20.27 0.39
CA SER A 232 7.99 21.67 -0.05
C SER A 232 8.75 21.88 -1.36
N LYS A 233 9.86 21.16 -1.58
CA LYS A 233 10.60 21.22 -2.85
C LYS A 233 9.78 20.67 -4.00
N THR A 234 8.96 19.62 -3.79
CA THR A 234 8.04 19.15 -4.85
C THR A 234 7.05 20.23 -5.28
N ARG A 235 6.60 21.10 -4.38
CA ARG A 235 5.65 22.19 -4.69
C ARG A 235 6.29 23.39 -5.39
N ARG A 236 7.62 23.54 -5.29
CA ARG A 236 8.37 24.67 -5.84
C ARG A 236 9.21 24.30 -7.07
N HIS A 237 9.26 23.01 -7.43
CA HIS A 237 10.07 22.54 -8.54
C HIS A 237 9.49 23.01 -9.88
N PRO A 238 10.31 23.59 -10.79
CA PRO A 238 9.82 24.13 -12.06
C PRO A 238 9.06 23.11 -12.93
N SER A 239 9.56 21.87 -12.98
CA SER A 239 8.97 20.76 -13.76
C SER A 239 7.65 20.21 -13.21
N ILE A 240 7.24 20.62 -12.00
CA ILE A 240 6.04 20.12 -11.32
C ILE A 240 4.91 21.15 -11.45
N TYR A 241 3.75 20.71 -11.94
CA TYR A 241 2.52 21.48 -11.98
C TYR A 241 1.83 21.49 -10.61
N LEU A 242 1.71 20.31 -9.98
CA LEU A 242 1.14 20.12 -8.66
C LEU A 242 2.05 19.20 -7.83
N GLY A 243 2.59 19.71 -6.72
CA GLY A 243 3.42 18.93 -5.79
C GLY A 243 2.61 18.20 -4.72
N ALA A 244 3.30 17.38 -3.92
CA ALA A 244 2.65 16.56 -2.90
C ALA A 244 1.97 17.41 -1.82
N SER A 245 0.76 17.02 -1.41
CA SER A 245 -0.05 17.69 -0.39
C SER A 245 0.51 17.47 1.04
N PRO A 246 -0.01 18.12 2.09
CA PRO A 246 0.33 17.79 3.47
C PRO A 246 0.03 16.32 3.83
N ARG A 247 -0.94 15.67 3.16
CA ARG A 247 -1.20 14.23 3.30
C ARG A 247 0.02 13.41 2.86
N GLY A 248 0.78 13.86 1.86
CA GLY A 248 2.05 13.26 1.47
C GLY A 248 3.11 13.29 2.58
N SER A 249 3.23 14.41 3.32
CA SER A 249 4.12 14.49 4.48
C SER A 249 3.71 13.54 5.60
N ILE A 250 2.42 13.47 5.92
CA ILE A 250 1.87 12.56 6.94
C ILE A 250 2.07 11.10 6.54
N SER A 251 1.81 10.79 5.27
CA SER A 251 1.99 9.45 4.70
C SER A 251 3.43 8.99 4.80
N LEU A 252 4.39 9.85 4.43
CA LEU A 252 5.82 9.54 4.51
C LEU A 252 6.28 9.33 5.96
N LEU A 253 5.77 10.14 6.90
CA LEU A 253 6.05 9.96 8.32
C LEU A 253 5.53 8.62 8.85
N LYS A 254 4.25 8.29 8.59
CA LYS A 254 3.65 7.02 9.02
C LYS A 254 4.38 5.81 8.43
N ALA A 255 4.70 5.87 7.13
CA ALA A 255 5.48 4.85 6.45
C ALA A 255 6.85 4.67 7.11
N ALA A 256 7.53 5.76 7.46
CA ALA A 256 8.84 5.72 8.10
C ALA A 256 8.80 5.18 9.53
N GLN A 257 7.75 5.49 10.30
CA GLN A 257 7.53 4.88 11.62
C GLN A 257 7.36 3.36 11.52
N ALA A 258 6.52 2.90 10.58
CA ALA A 258 6.32 1.48 10.36
C ALA A 258 7.58 0.78 9.83
N TYR A 259 8.33 1.43 8.94
CA TYR A 259 9.58 0.90 8.39
C TYR A 259 10.67 0.76 9.46
N ALA A 260 10.86 1.78 10.31
CA ALA A 260 11.77 1.72 11.44
C ALA A 260 11.39 0.58 12.40
N PHE A 261 10.10 0.44 12.72
CA PHE A 261 9.59 -0.64 13.57
C PHE A 261 9.85 -2.04 12.98
N VAL A 262 9.62 -2.21 11.66
CA VAL A 262 9.95 -3.45 10.93
C VAL A 262 11.44 -3.78 11.03
N HIS A 263 12.31 -2.77 11.07
CA HIS A 263 13.75 -2.90 11.25
C HIS A 263 14.19 -2.90 12.73
N GLY A 264 13.26 -3.14 13.66
CA GLY A 264 13.56 -3.28 15.09
C GLY A 264 13.94 -1.97 15.79
N ARG A 265 13.71 -0.81 15.16
CA ARG A 265 14.02 0.51 15.70
C ARG A 265 12.78 1.19 16.27
N ASP A 266 12.96 1.90 17.38
CA ASP A 266 11.96 2.75 18.04
C ASP A 266 12.10 4.24 17.64
N TYR A 267 12.96 4.56 16.68
CA TYR A 267 13.14 5.90 16.11
C TYR A 267 13.39 5.87 14.59
N ILE A 268 13.02 6.97 13.93
CA ILE A 268 13.21 7.17 12.48
C ILE A 268 14.58 7.79 12.20
N VAL A 269 15.25 7.33 11.14
CA VAL A 269 16.46 7.96 10.60
C VAL A 269 16.17 8.62 9.23
N PRO A 270 16.97 9.61 8.80
CA PRO A 270 16.77 10.26 7.49
C PRO A 270 16.80 9.30 6.31
N ASP A 271 17.59 8.23 6.39
CA ASP A 271 17.71 7.22 5.34
C ASP A 271 16.38 6.50 5.09
N ASP A 272 15.54 6.31 6.12
CA ASP A 272 14.18 5.77 5.97
C ASP A 272 13.33 6.65 5.06
N ILE A 273 13.46 7.97 5.23
CA ILE A 273 12.71 8.96 4.44
C ILE A 273 13.16 8.92 2.98
N GLN A 274 14.47 8.80 2.75
CA GLN A 274 15.02 8.71 1.40
C GLN A 274 14.57 7.43 0.69
N TYR A 275 14.60 6.29 1.40
CA TYR A 275 14.18 5.01 0.87
C TYR A 275 12.68 4.98 0.53
N LEU A 276 11.84 5.58 1.38
CA LEU A 276 10.38 5.52 1.24
C LEU A 276 9.79 6.59 0.33
N ALA A 277 10.48 7.71 0.13
CA ALA A 277 9.99 8.81 -0.71
C ALA A 277 9.62 8.36 -2.13
N PRO A 278 10.42 7.55 -2.86
CA PRO A 278 10.10 7.05 -4.20
C PRO A 278 8.84 6.21 -4.28
N PHE A 279 8.38 5.59 -3.18
CA PHE A 279 7.16 4.79 -3.17
C PHE A 279 5.94 5.60 -2.71
N THR A 280 6.18 6.66 -1.93
CA THR A 280 5.14 7.46 -1.28
C THR A 280 4.74 8.67 -2.11
N LEU A 281 5.69 9.40 -2.71
CA LEU A 281 5.39 10.72 -3.25
C LEU A 281 5.04 10.80 -4.75
N PRO A 282 5.51 9.91 -5.67
CA PRO A 282 5.33 10.13 -7.10
C PRO A 282 3.88 10.23 -7.58
N HIS A 283 2.97 9.43 -7.02
CA HIS A 283 1.54 9.47 -7.40
C HIS A 283 0.78 10.66 -6.82
N ARG A 284 1.45 11.49 -6.02
CA ARG A 284 0.94 12.76 -5.45
C ARG A 284 1.48 13.97 -6.20
N MET A 285 2.18 13.76 -7.31
CA MET A 285 2.83 14.79 -8.11
C MET A 285 2.33 14.76 -9.55
N ILE A 286 1.97 15.93 -10.07
CA ILE A 286 1.62 16.12 -11.48
C ILE A 286 2.74 16.90 -12.14
N LEU A 287 3.39 16.32 -13.14
CA LEU A 287 4.38 17.00 -13.96
C LEU A 287 3.72 17.95 -14.96
N ARG A 288 4.41 19.05 -15.28
CA ARG A 288 4.05 19.91 -16.41
C ARG A 288 4.27 19.17 -17.74
N SER A 289 3.55 19.60 -18.77
CA SER A 289 3.61 18.96 -20.09
C SER A 289 5.01 18.98 -20.67
N GLU A 290 5.75 20.08 -20.52
CA GLU A 290 7.12 20.25 -21.04
C GLU A 290 8.07 19.19 -20.47
N ALA A 291 8.01 18.99 -19.14
CA ALA A 291 8.83 17.98 -18.48
C ALA A 291 8.49 16.55 -18.90
N LYS A 292 7.21 16.26 -19.17
CA LYS A 292 6.78 14.97 -19.71
C LYS A 292 7.30 14.75 -21.13
N PHE A 293 7.29 15.79 -21.98
CA PHE A 293 7.83 15.73 -23.35
C PHE A 293 9.34 15.49 -23.37
N GLU A 294 10.07 15.99 -22.38
CA GLU A 294 11.50 15.72 -22.18
C GLU A 294 11.78 14.29 -21.66
N GLY A 295 10.74 13.48 -21.42
CA GLY A 295 10.86 12.11 -20.94
C GLY A 295 11.05 11.98 -19.43
N ASN A 296 10.98 13.07 -18.67
CA ASN A 296 11.11 13.02 -17.22
C ASN A 296 9.88 12.36 -16.58
N THR A 297 10.12 11.45 -15.63
CA THR A 297 9.06 10.90 -14.78
C THR A 297 8.99 11.62 -13.43
N ALA A 298 7.84 11.51 -12.74
CA ALA A 298 7.70 12.06 -11.39
C ALA A 298 8.72 11.45 -10.41
N ALA A 299 9.09 10.19 -10.63
CA ALA A 299 10.11 9.50 -9.84
C ALA A 299 11.51 10.10 -10.07
N ASP A 300 11.87 10.43 -11.32
CA ASP A 300 13.18 11.03 -11.63
C ASP A 300 13.35 12.40 -10.99
N VAL A 301 12.32 13.25 -11.11
CA VAL A 301 12.30 14.58 -10.48
C VAL A 301 12.38 14.45 -8.96
N LEU A 302 11.65 13.49 -8.38
CA LEU A 302 11.68 13.26 -6.94
C LEU A 302 13.06 12.78 -6.47
N ASN A 303 13.70 11.87 -7.18
CA ASN A 303 15.06 11.40 -6.86
C ASN A 303 16.06 12.57 -6.87
N SER A 304 15.96 13.48 -7.84
CA SER A 304 16.75 14.72 -7.87
C SER A 304 16.49 15.61 -6.65
N ILE A 305 15.22 15.77 -6.24
CA ILE A 305 14.86 16.53 -5.03
C ILE A 305 15.43 15.90 -3.77
N VAL A 306 15.32 14.58 -3.61
CA VAL A 306 15.83 13.86 -2.44
C VAL A 306 17.36 14.00 -2.36
N ASN A 307 18.06 13.76 -3.47
CA ASN A 307 19.52 13.85 -3.54
C ASN A 307 20.07 15.27 -3.32
N SER A 308 19.32 16.31 -3.70
CA SER A 308 19.70 17.71 -3.49
C SER A 308 19.28 18.28 -2.14
N THR A 309 18.56 17.50 -1.32
CA THR A 309 18.12 17.95 0.01
C THR A 309 19.15 17.58 1.07
N PRO A 310 19.73 18.57 1.78
CA PRO A 310 20.71 18.30 2.83
C PRO A 310 20.14 17.36 3.89
N VAL A 311 20.84 16.26 4.14
CA VAL A 311 20.49 15.32 5.21
C VAL A 311 20.76 16.00 6.55
N PRO A 312 19.79 16.01 7.49
CA PRO A 312 20.01 16.63 8.78
C PRO A 312 21.09 15.85 9.55
N VAL A 313 22.16 16.56 9.94
CA VAL A 313 23.18 16.00 10.82
C VAL A 313 22.74 16.25 12.25
N GLN A 314 22.46 15.19 13.02
CA GLN A 314 22.29 15.34 14.46
C GLN A 314 23.62 15.85 15.03
N ARG A 315 23.66 17.11 15.51
CA ARG A 315 24.67 17.50 16.50
C ARG A 315 24.36 16.69 17.75
N THR A 316 25.20 15.69 18.03
CA THR A 316 25.18 14.94 19.27
C THR A 316 25.19 15.95 20.42
N MET A 317 24.05 16.19 21.06
CA MET A 317 24.04 16.96 22.30
C MET A 317 24.71 16.06 23.34
N SER A 318 25.93 16.44 23.69
CA SER A 318 26.64 15.91 24.85
C SER A 318 25.69 15.99 26.04
N ARG A 319 25.24 14.84 26.55
CA ARG A 319 24.63 14.78 27.89
C ARG A 319 25.68 15.30 28.87
N GLN A 320 25.47 16.51 29.41
CA GLN A 320 26.05 16.93 30.69
C GLN A 320 25.10 16.53 31.80
#